data_AF-A0A482X4X0-F1
#
_entry.id   AF-A0A482X4X0-F1
#
_cell.length_a   1.000
_cell.length_b   1.000
_cell.length_c   1.000
_cell.angle_alpha   90.00
_cell.angle_beta   90.00
_cell.angle_gamma   90.00
#
_symmetry.space_group_name_H-M   'P 1'
#
loop_
_entity.id
_entity.type
_entity.pdbx_description
1 polymer ?
#
loop_
_entity_poly.entity_id
_entity_poly.type
_entity_poly.pdbx_seq_one_letter_code
_entity_poly.pdbx_strand_id
1 'polypeptide(L)'
;MLSTVYLNCDNPTNPCMSKIRQMMLLILEWFREVGLRNVLSAYSILWMALFPLMTNSYLHPVFVLRNHNDSGRKIISGWDCRYSSTFNPKMRELPDVYDLVKIFFEFYSDLRNFDRKVLAPLTAEKFDHQRIRQKKLPPAYGRYCHLISTKTVRFFKLTNGLCLQDPLQLNFNLTKSLQGNNLNKFVAYCKETLKCFH
;
A
#
# COMPACT_ATOMS: atom_id res chain seq x y z
N MET A 1 4.99 -8.57 9.70
CA MET A 1 5.99 -7.84 10.50
C MET A 1 5.74 -6.34 10.39
N LEU A 2 6.13 -5.66 9.31
CA LEU A 2 5.83 -4.22 9.12
C LEU A 2 4.32 -3.94 9.00
N SER A 3 3.63 -4.70 8.16
CA SER A 3 2.17 -4.59 7.99
C SER A 3 1.38 -4.79 9.29
N THR A 4 1.91 -5.60 10.21
CA THR A 4 1.31 -5.87 11.52
C THR A 4 1.31 -4.63 12.41
N VAL A 5 2.34 -3.77 12.29
CA VAL A 5 2.42 -2.50 13.01
C VAL A 5 1.25 -1.59 12.60
N TYR A 6 1.00 -1.48 11.29
CA TYR A 6 -0.15 -0.73 10.77
C TYR A 6 -1.48 -1.35 11.16
N LEU A 7 -1.61 -2.68 11.07
CA LEU A 7 -2.85 -3.37 11.43
C LEU A 7 -3.25 -3.18 12.89
N ASN A 8 -2.32 -2.90 13.79
CA ASN A 8 -2.61 -2.82 15.22
C ASN A 8 -2.44 -1.41 15.79
N CYS A 9 -2.24 -0.39 14.95
CA CYS A 9 -1.79 0.92 15.41
C CYS A 9 -2.84 1.71 16.19
N ASP A 10 -4.12 1.45 15.93
CA ASP A 10 -5.25 2.12 16.59
C ASP A 10 -5.74 1.38 17.83
N ASN A 11 -5.40 0.09 17.99
CA ASN A 11 -5.70 -0.67 19.20
C ASN A 11 -4.63 -1.76 19.45
N PRO A 12 -3.44 -1.40 19.96
CA PRO A 12 -2.35 -2.35 20.11
C PRO A 12 -2.58 -3.37 21.23
N THR A 13 -3.39 -3.02 22.24
CA THR A 13 -3.70 -3.88 23.40
C THR A 13 -4.84 -4.86 23.13
N ASN A 14 -5.76 -4.53 22.22
CA ASN A 14 -6.81 -5.45 21.76
C ASN A 14 -6.91 -5.43 20.22
N PRO A 15 -6.09 -6.24 19.53
CA PRO A 15 -6.05 -6.27 18.07
C PRO A 15 -7.42 -6.54 17.44
N CYS A 16 -8.29 -7.34 18.06
CA CYS A 16 -9.63 -7.62 17.53
C CYS A 16 -10.50 -6.35 17.39
N MET A 17 -10.23 -5.33 18.21
CA MET A 17 -10.92 -4.04 18.18
C MET A 17 -10.26 -3.02 17.26
N SER A 18 -9.20 -3.37 16.52
CA SER A 18 -8.61 -2.48 15.52
C SER A 18 -9.58 -2.26 14.37
N LYS A 19 -9.89 -0.99 14.11
CA LYS A 19 -10.69 -0.52 12.99
C LYS A 19 -10.02 -0.86 11.65
N ILE A 20 -8.68 -0.80 11.58
CA ILE A 20 -7.93 -1.17 10.38
C ILE A 20 -8.05 -2.66 10.09
N ARG A 21 -8.00 -3.53 11.12
CA ARG A 21 -8.23 -4.97 10.91
C ARG A 21 -9.65 -5.25 10.47
N GLN A 22 -10.64 -4.60 11.08
CA GLN A 22 -12.04 -4.76 10.68
C GLN A 22 -12.27 -4.31 9.23
N MET A 23 -11.77 -3.13 8.84
CA MET A 23 -11.75 -2.67 7.45
C MET A 23 -11.09 -3.71 6.52
N MET A 24 -9.92 -4.22 6.90
CA MET A 24 -9.20 -5.20 6.10
C MET A 24 -9.99 -6.51 5.92
N LEU A 25 -10.66 -7.00 6.96
CA LEU A 25 -11.50 -8.19 6.88
C LEU A 25 -12.69 -7.98 5.93
N LEU A 26 -13.36 -6.83 6.01
CA LEU A 26 -14.45 -6.47 5.10
C LEU A 26 -13.98 -6.37 3.64
N ILE A 27 -12.84 -5.74 3.40
CA ILE A 27 -12.26 -5.65 2.05
C ILE A 27 -11.85 -7.03 1.53
N LEU A 28 -11.24 -7.89 2.37
CA LEU A 28 -10.89 -9.27 1.98
C LEU A 28 -12.12 -10.08 1.58
N GLU A 29 -13.19 -9.95 2.35
CA GLU A 29 -14.45 -10.62 2.07
C GLU A 29 -15.06 -10.09 0.77
N TRP A 30 -15.08 -8.78 0.57
CA TRP A 30 -15.52 -8.17 -0.68
C TRP A 30 -14.73 -8.69 -1.89
N PHE A 31 -13.40 -8.82 -1.79
CA PHE A 31 -12.57 -9.41 -2.85
C PHE A 31 -12.98 -10.85 -3.17
N ARG A 32 -13.45 -11.62 -2.18
CA ARG A 32 -13.96 -12.98 -2.36
C ARG A 32 -15.28 -12.95 -3.13
N GLU A 33 -16.22 -12.11 -2.71
CA GLU A 33 -17.55 -11.98 -3.33
C GLU A 33 -17.48 -11.52 -4.79
N VAL A 34 -16.60 -10.56 -5.13
CA VAL A 34 -16.42 -10.11 -6.52
C VAL A 34 -15.55 -11.07 -7.36
N GLY A 35 -15.10 -12.18 -6.79
CA GLY A 35 -14.28 -13.20 -7.48
C GLY A 35 -12.89 -12.70 -7.88
N LEU A 36 -12.29 -11.80 -7.10
CA LEU A 36 -10.93 -11.28 -7.30
C LEU A 36 -9.93 -11.74 -6.23
N ARG A 37 -10.38 -12.51 -5.23
CA ARG A 37 -9.54 -12.99 -4.11
C ARG A 37 -8.37 -13.88 -4.55
N ASN A 38 -8.52 -14.60 -5.66
CA ASN A 38 -7.45 -15.45 -6.21
C ASN A 38 -6.50 -14.67 -7.14
N VAL A 39 -6.84 -13.42 -7.49
CA VAL A 39 -6.00 -12.55 -8.32
C VAL A 39 -4.91 -11.90 -7.48
N LEU A 40 -5.20 -11.54 -6.23
CA LEU A 40 -4.29 -10.85 -5.33
C LEU A 40 -4.06 -11.62 -4.04
N SER A 41 -2.83 -11.56 -3.50
CA SER A 41 -2.57 -12.04 -2.15
C SER A 41 -3.23 -11.14 -1.12
N ALA A 42 -3.55 -11.69 0.06
CA ALA A 42 -4.06 -10.89 1.19
C ALA A 42 -3.09 -9.76 1.57
N TYR A 43 -1.78 -9.99 1.41
CA TYR A 43 -0.75 -8.97 1.61
C TYR A 43 -0.87 -7.81 0.61
N SER A 44 -1.17 -8.09 -0.66
CA SER A 44 -1.36 -7.05 -1.68
C SER A 44 -2.62 -6.23 -1.40
N ILE A 45 -3.72 -6.91 -1.05
CA ILE A 45 -4.99 -6.28 -0.67
C ILE A 45 -4.80 -5.39 0.56
N LEU A 46 -3.99 -5.82 1.53
CA LEU A 46 -3.67 -5.03 2.71
C LEU A 46 -3.00 -3.70 2.35
N TRP A 47 -1.95 -3.74 1.54
CA TRP A 47 -1.28 -2.50 1.13
C TRP A 47 -2.16 -1.64 0.23
N MET A 48 -3.04 -2.25 -0.57
CA MET A 48 -4.06 -1.50 -1.29
C MET A 48 -4.98 -0.75 -0.32
N ALA A 49 -5.41 -1.37 0.78
CA ALA A 49 -6.26 -0.74 1.79
C ALA A 49 -5.53 0.34 2.61
N LEU A 50 -4.26 0.12 2.96
CA LEU A 50 -3.48 1.08 3.73
C LEU A 50 -3.08 2.33 2.93
N PHE A 51 -2.82 2.19 1.63
CA PHE A 51 -2.27 3.30 0.83
C PHE A 51 -3.18 4.54 0.79
N PRO A 52 -4.51 4.44 0.55
CA PRO A 52 -5.43 5.57 0.65
C PRO A 52 -5.39 6.26 2.02
N LEU A 53 -5.27 5.50 3.11
CA LEU A 53 -5.18 6.05 4.46
C LEU A 53 -3.88 6.85 4.65
N MET A 54 -2.78 6.40 4.06
CA MET A 54 -1.51 7.14 4.06
C MET A 54 -1.60 8.43 3.26
N THR A 55 -2.20 8.40 2.06
CA THR A 55 -2.37 9.62 1.24
C THR A 55 -3.35 10.63 1.84
N ASN A 56 -4.25 10.17 2.72
CA ASN A 56 -5.16 11.01 3.50
C ASN A 56 -4.59 11.36 4.89
N SER A 57 -3.29 11.19 5.13
CA SER A 57 -2.63 11.57 6.39
C SER A 57 -3.23 10.94 7.65
N TYR A 58 -3.87 9.77 7.54
CA TYR A 58 -4.27 8.97 8.71
C TYR A 58 -3.10 8.14 9.23
N LEU A 59 -2.22 7.71 8.33
CA LEU A 59 -1.09 6.83 8.61
C LEU A 59 0.21 7.40 8.06
N HIS A 60 1.28 7.30 8.84
CA HIS A 60 2.61 7.66 8.39
C HIS A 60 3.11 6.73 7.27
N PRO A 61 3.83 7.27 6.26
CA PRO A 61 4.50 6.46 5.27
C PRO A 61 5.58 5.58 5.89
N VAL A 62 5.91 4.46 5.23
CA VAL A 62 6.83 3.46 5.79
C VAL A 62 8.23 4.03 6.08
N PHE A 63 8.68 5.04 5.33
CA PHE A 63 9.99 5.63 5.57
C PHE A 63 10.11 6.30 6.96
N VAL A 64 8.99 6.80 7.52
CA VAL A 64 8.98 7.39 8.86
C VAL A 64 9.26 6.31 9.90
N LEU A 65 8.59 5.16 9.78
CA LEU A 65 8.81 4.01 10.66
C LEU A 65 10.25 3.48 10.56
N ARG A 66 10.83 3.50 9.36
CA ARG A 66 12.25 3.15 9.14
C ARG A 66 13.20 4.09 9.87
N ASN A 67 12.89 5.39 9.89
CA ASN A 67 13.75 6.40 10.49
C ASN A 67 13.65 6.42 12.02
N HIS A 68 12.49 6.05 12.58
CA HIS A 68 12.30 5.92 14.04
C HIS A 68 12.76 4.58 14.61
N ASN A 69 13.47 3.75 13.85
CA ASN A 69 13.79 2.37 14.22
C ASN A 69 14.65 2.23 15.50
N ASP A 70 14.12 1.48 16.47
CA ASP A 70 14.70 1.29 17.80
C ASP A 70 15.89 0.30 17.84
N SER A 71 16.02 -0.57 16.83
CA SER A 71 16.91 -1.76 16.88
C SER A 71 18.13 -1.69 15.94
N GLY A 72 18.49 -0.50 15.45
CA GLY A 72 19.65 -0.33 14.56
C GLY A 72 19.47 -0.93 13.15
N ARG A 73 20.57 -1.11 12.39
CA ARG A 73 20.46 -1.46 10.96
C ARG A 73 19.97 -2.92 10.75
N LYS A 74 18.87 -3.10 10.00
CA LYS A 74 18.31 -4.39 9.59
C LYS A 74 18.19 -4.48 8.07
N ILE A 75 19.15 -5.14 7.44
CA ILE A 75 19.17 -5.37 6.00
C ILE A 75 18.89 -6.84 5.72
N ILE A 76 17.88 -7.16 4.91
CA ILE A 76 17.55 -8.52 4.51
C ILE A 76 17.56 -8.59 2.98
N SER A 77 18.39 -9.48 2.42
CA SER A 77 18.54 -9.65 0.96
C SER A 77 18.78 -8.32 0.22
N GLY A 78 19.60 -7.44 0.82
CA GLY A 78 19.91 -6.12 0.29
C GLY A 78 18.88 -5.03 0.59
N TRP A 79 17.65 -5.37 1.03
CA TRP A 79 16.59 -4.41 1.32
C TRP A 79 16.67 -3.84 2.74
N ASP A 80 16.29 -2.56 2.87
CA ASP A 80 16.16 -1.93 4.18
C ASP A 80 14.85 -2.38 4.85
N CYS A 81 14.97 -3.28 5.83
CA CYS A 81 13.86 -3.86 6.56
C CYS A 81 13.79 -3.32 8.00
N ARG A 82 14.40 -2.17 8.26
CA ARG A 82 14.29 -1.46 9.54
C ARG A 82 12.87 -0.95 9.71
N TYR A 83 12.37 -1.01 10.93
CA TYR A 83 11.14 -0.33 11.33
C TYR A 83 11.09 -0.33 12.86
N SER A 84 10.54 0.73 13.44
CA SER A 84 10.21 0.71 14.86
C SER A 84 8.98 -0.15 15.12
N SER A 85 9.09 -1.04 16.10
CA SER A 85 7.94 -1.79 16.63
C SER A 85 7.16 -1.01 17.68
N THR A 86 7.74 0.07 18.22
CA THR A 86 7.13 0.89 19.28
C THR A 86 6.47 2.15 18.74
N PHE A 87 6.93 2.66 17.59
CA PHE A 87 6.37 3.83 16.94
C PHE A 87 4.95 3.54 16.45
N ASN A 88 4.01 4.39 16.87
CA ASN A 88 2.65 4.33 16.38
C ASN A 88 2.55 5.03 15.02
N PRO A 89 2.21 4.34 13.91
CA PRO A 89 2.07 4.97 12.61
C PRO A 89 0.81 5.84 12.47
N LYS A 90 -0.12 5.82 13.43
CA LYS A 90 -1.32 6.65 13.42
C LYS A 90 -0.95 8.13 13.55
N MET A 91 -1.31 8.94 12.56
CA MET A 91 -1.05 10.39 12.54
C MET A 91 -2.19 11.21 13.17
N ARG A 92 -3.42 10.72 13.04
CA ARG A 92 -4.64 11.35 13.56
C ARG A 92 -5.69 10.28 13.84
N GLU A 93 -6.77 10.66 14.51
CA GLU A 93 -7.86 9.73 14.77
C GLU A 93 -8.41 9.13 13.49
N LEU A 94 -8.59 7.80 13.53
CA LEU A 94 -9.18 7.07 12.43
C LEU A 94 -10.70 7.29 12.45
N PRO A 95 -11.32 7.45 11.27
CA PRO A 95 -12.78 7.38 11.12
C PRO A 95 -13.32 6.06 11.67
N ASP A 96 -14.64 5.90 11.68
CA ASP A 96 -15.21 4.60 11.96
C ASP A 96 -14.88 3.60 10.82
N VAL A 97 -15.22 2.33 11.03
CA VAL A 97 -14.93 1.26 10.07
C VAL A 97 -15.67 1.47 8.75
N TYR A 98 -16.88 2.04 8.79
CA TYR A 98 -17.68 2.30 7.60
C TYR A 98 -16.98 3.31 6.69
N ASP A 99 -16.55 4.44 7.25
CA ASP A 99 -15.82 5.48 6.53
C ASP A 99 -14.45 4.99 6.03
N LEU A 100 -13.74 4.17 6.82
CA LEU A 100 -12.48 3.58 6.39
C LEU A 100 -12.66 2.70 5.14
N VAL A 101 -13.71 1.89 5.09
CA VAL A 101 -14.05 1.08 3.91
C VAL A 101 -14.50 1.99 2.76
N LYS A 102 -15.27 3.05 3.02
CA LYS A 102 -15.67 4.04 2.01
C LYS A 102 -14.46 4.67 1.34
N ILE A 103 -13.45 5.12 2.11
CA ILE A 103 -12.21 5.72 1.61
C ILE A 103 -11.48 4.77 0.62
N PHE A 104 -11.48 3.46 0.90
CA PHE A 104 -10.91 2.47 -0.03
C PHE A 104 -11.64 2.49 -1.38
N PHE A 105 -12.97 2.41 -1.37
CA PHE A 105 -13.76 2.38 -2.60
C PHE A 105 -13.72 3.71 -3.35
N GLU A 106 -13.78 4.85 -2.64
CA GLU A 106 -13.61 6.18 -3.22
C GLU A 106 -12.29 6.27 -3.99
N PHE A 107 -11.18 5.85 -3.38
CA PHE A 107 -9.86 5.91 -4.01
C PHE A 107 -9.78 5.05 -5.28
N TYR A 108 -10.23 3.79 -5.23
CA TYR A 108 -10.06 2.84 -6.34
C TYR A 108 -11.19 2.87 -7.39
N SER A 109 -12.29 3.56 -7.12
CA SER A 109 -13.35 3.80 -8.10
C SER A 109 -12.93 4.77 -9.22
N ASP A 110 -11.94 5.63 -8.96
CA ASP A 110 -11.47 6.64 -9.89
C ASP A 110 -10.07 6.34 -10.42
N LEU A 111 -10.00 6.01 -11.71
CA LEU A 111 -8.75 5.74 -12.42
C LEU A 111 -7.75 6.89 -12.33
N ARG A 112 -8.18 8.16 -12.17
CA ARG A 112 -7.27 9.30 -12.04
C ARG A 112 -6.34 9.15 -10.83
N ASN A 113 -6.73 8.38 -9.82
CA ASN A 113 -5.94 8.15 -8.63
C ASN A 113 -4.73 7.24 -8.85
N PHE A 114 -4.75 6.36 -9.85
CA PHE A 114 -3.69 5.34 -10.00
C PHE A 114 -3.32 4.99 -11.44
N ASP A 115 -4.11 5.37 -12.44
CA ASP A 115 -3.75 5.16 -13.83
C ASP A 115 -2.47 5.90 -14.18
N ARG A 116 -1.56 5.17 -14.85
CA ARG A 116 -0.20 5.60 -15.20
C ARG A 116 0.62 6.12 -14.01
N LYS A 117 0.30 5.66 -12.79
CA LYS A 117 1.01 6.02 -11.55
C LYS A 117 1.47 4.76 -10.81
N VAL A 118 2.62 4.88 -10.17
CA VAL A 118 3.10 3.94 -9.15
C VAL A 118 2.67 4.46 -7.79
N LEU A 119 1.85 3.68 -7.09
CA LEU A 119 1.47 3.91 -5.70
C LEU A 119 2.61 3.41 -4.81
N ALA A 120 3.21 4.31 -4.03
CA ALA A 120 4.42 4.04 -3.28
C ALA A 120 4.21 4.18 -1.76
N PRO A 121 3.86 3.10 -1.04
CA PRO A 121 3.66 3.14 0.41
C PRO A 121 4.93 3.55 1.19
N LEU A 122 6.12 3.43 0.57
CA LEU A 122 7.35 3.92 1.18
C LEU A 122 7.26 5.40 1.54
N THR A 123 6.77 6.23 0.63
CA THR A 123 6.69 7.69 0.80
C THR A 123 5.26 8.21 0.89
N ALA A 124 4.25 7.33 0.74
CA ALA A 124 2.84 7.69 0.57
C ALA A 124 2.59 8.60 -0.65
N GLU A 125 3.47 8.54 -1.65
CA GLU A 125 3.35 9.34 -2.87
C GLU A 125 2.82 8.50 -4.04
N LYS A 126 2.34 9.21 -5.06
CA LYS A 126 2.01 8.67 -6.36
C LYS A 126 3.04 9.17 -7.37
N PHE A 127 3.76 8.27 -8.03
CA PHE A 127 4.75 8.64 -9.04
C PHE A 127 4.22 8.37 -10.43
N ASP A 128 4.15 9.39 -11.28
CA ASP A 128 3.82 9.17 -12.69
C ASP A 128 4.86 8.26 -13.36
N HIS A 129 4.40 7.44 -14.30
CA HIS A 129 5.26 6.53 -15.04
C HIS A 129 6.46 7.24 -15.70
N GLN A 130 6.29 8.49 -16.13
CA GLN A 130 7.38 9.30 -16.69
C GLN A 130 8.47 9.59 -15.67
N ARG A 131 8.11 9.96 -14.43
CA ARG A 131 9.04 10.20 -13.33
C ARG A 131 9.85 8.94 -13.00
N ILE A 132 9.17 7.78 -12.99
CA ILE A 132 9.80 6.48 -12.76
C ILE A 132 10.78 6.11 -13.89
N ARG A 133 10.39 6.29 -15.16
CA ARG A 133 11.27 6.04 -16.33
C ARG A 133 12.53 6.91 -16.30
N GLN A 134 12.39 8.17 -15.87
CA GLN A 134 13.52 9.10 -15.69
C GLN A 134 14.35 8.80 -14.43
N LYS A 135 13.99 7.78 -13.63
CA LYS A 135 14.63 7.43 -12.36
C LYS A 135 14.71 8.59 -11.37
N LYS A 136 13.77 9.54 -11.45
CA LYS A 136 13.67 10.70 -10.55
C LYS A 136 12.94 10.31 -9.25
N LEU A 137 13.61 9.50 -8.43
CA LEU A 137 13.08 9.01 -7.16
C LEU A 137 13.54 9.90 -5.99
N PRO A 138 12.71 10.06 -4.94
CA PRO A 138 13.09 10.87 -3.78
C PRO A 138 14.21 10.22 -2.95
N PRO A 139 14.87 10.97 -2.04
CA PRO A 139 16.00 10.48 -1.25
C PRO A 139 15.75 9.19 -0.46
N ALA A 140 14.50 8.93 -0.04
CA ALA A 140 14.09 7.68 0.61
C ALA A 140 14.42 6.41 -0.21
N TYR A 141 14.61 6.54 -1.53
CA TYR A 141 14.97 5.44 -2.44
C TYR A 141 16.49 5.29 -2.64
N GLY A 142 17.34 6.05 -1.93
CA GLY A 142 18.79 6.07 -2.17
C GLY A 142 19.42 4.68 -2.21
N ARG A 143 19.05 3.79 -1.28
CA ARG A 143 19.53 2.39 -1.26
C ARG A 143 19.06 1.61 -2.49
N TYR A 144 17.80 1.77 -2.89
CA TYR A 144 17.28 1.11 -4.07
C TYR A 144 17.97 1.59 -5.34
N CYS A 145 18.20 2.89 -5.49
CA CYS A 145 18.96 3.46 -6.59
C CYS A 145 20.37 2.86 -6.67
N HIS A 146 21.04 2.67 -5.53
CA HIS A 146 22.33 1.99 -5.45
C HIS A 146 22.26 0.50 -5.85
N LEU A 147 21.22 -0.24 -5.43
CA LEU A 147 21.04 -1.64 -5.83
C LEU A 147 20.78 -1.79 -7.33
N ILE A 148 20.10 -0.82 -7.94
CA ILE A 148 19.88 -0.79 -9.40
C ILE A 148 21.20 -0.48 -10.13
N SER A 149 21.99 0.50 -9.68
CA SER A 149 23.23 0.91 -10.35
C SER A 149 24.28 -0.20 -10.33
N THR A 150 24.33 -0.98 -9.25
CA THR A 150 25.18 -2.16 -9.10
C THR A 150 24.64 -3.42 -9.78
N LYS A 151 23.48 -3.33 -10.47
CA LYS A 151 22.77 -4.47 -11.10
C LYS A 151 22.41 -5.61 -10.13
N THR A 152 22.36 -5.33 -8.83
CA THR A 152 22.00 -6.31 -7.79
C THR A 152 20.52 -6.68 -7.88
N VAL A 153 19.67 -5.71 -8.24
CA VAL A 153 18.24 -5.89 -8.43
C VAL A 153 17.77 -5.31 -9.75
N ARG A 154 16.72 -5.90 -10.32
CA ARG A 154 16.04 -5.32 -11.49
C ARG A 154 15.28 -4.06 -11.11
N PHE A 155 15.14 -3.13 -12.06
CA PHE A 155 14.29 -1.96 -11.91
C PHE A 155 12.80 -2.36 -11.87
N PHE A 156 12.00 -1.56 -11.17
CA PHE A 156 10.56 -1.74 -11.03
C PHE A 156 9.90 -1.79 -12.41
N LYS A 157 9.16 -2.88 -12.67
CA LYS A 157 8.48 -3.09 -13.96
C LYS A 157 7.14 -2.37 -13.95
N LEU A 158 7.05 -1.29 -14.71
CA LEU A 158 5.78 -0.62 -15.01
C LEU A 158 4.86 -1.55 -15.81
N THR A 159 3.57 -1.55 -15.50
CA THR A 159 2.53 -2.27 -16.24
C THR A 159 1.42 -1.30 -16.64
N ASN A 160 0.52 -1.73 -17.51
CA ASN A 160 -0.72 -0.99 -17.81
C ASN A 160 -1.84 -1.31 -16.79
N GLY A 161 -1.53 -2.09 -15.75
CA GLY A 161 -2.43 -2.40 -14.65
C GLY A 161 -2.20 -1.48 -13.45
N LEU A 162 -2.79 -1.85 -12.31
CA LEU A 162 -2.50 -1.17 -11.05
C LEU A 162 -1.03 -1.42 -10.66
N CYS A 163 -0.30 -0.35 -10.34
CA CYS A 163 1.10 -0.43 -9.91
C CYS A 163 1.26 -0.03 -8.44
N LEU A 164 1.04 -0.97 -7.52
CA LEU A 164 1.33 -0.77 -6.09
C LEU A 164 2.69 -1.38 -5.75
N GLN A 165 3.62 -0.53 -5.33
CA GLN A 165 4.97 -0.96 -4.97
C GLN A 165 5.00 -1.63 -3.60
N ASP A 166 5.78 -2.71 -3.45
CA ASP A 166 6.08 -3.28 -2.15
C ASP A 166 6.99 -2.31 -1.35
N PRO A 167 6.61 -1.93 -0.12
CA PRO A 167 7.37 -0.95 0.65
C PRO A 167 8.72 -1.44 1.15
N LEU A 168 8.95 -2.76 1.21
CA LEU A 168 10.22 -3.38 1.57
C LEU A 168 11.04 -3.71 0.33
N GLN A 169 10.43 -4.40 -0.64
CA GLN A 169 11.04 -4.83 -1.88
C GLN A 169 10.67 -3.89 -3.03
N LEU A 170 11.34 -2.74 -3.10
CA LEU A 170 10.93 -1.60 -3.96
C LEU A 170 10.98 -1.87 -5.47
N ASN A 171 11.49 -3.01 -5.93
CA ASN A 171 11.38 -3.42 -7.34
C ASN A 171 10.16 -4.31 -7.66
N PHE A 172 9.34 -4.63 -6.67
CA PHE A 172 8.21 -5.54 -6.81
C PHE A 172 6.88 -4.79 -6.84
N ASN A 173 6.04 -5.11 -7.83
CA ASN A 173 4.66 -4.65 -7.93
C ASN A 173 3.73 -5.71 -7.30
N LEU A 174 3.12 -5.35 -6.17
CA LEU A 174 2.16 -6.19 -5.44
C LEU A 174 0.93 -6.52 -6.26
N THR A 175 0.52 -5.61 -7.14
CA THR A 175 -0.72 -5.71 -7.92
C THR A 175 -0.48 -6.07 -9.38
N LYS A 176 0.67 -6.71 -9.68
CA LYS A 176 1.06 -7.10 -11.05
C LYS A 176 0.03 -7.95 -11.80
N SER A 177 -0.82 -8.69 -11.09
CA SER A 177 -1.90 -9.54 -11.63
C SER A 177 -3.21 -8.78 -11.86
N LEU A 178 -3.36 -7.57 -11.31
CA LEU A 178 -4.55 -6.72 -11.46
C LEU A 178 -4.39 -5.81 -12.69
N GLN A 179 -4.63 -6.39 -13.86
CA GLN A 179 -4.49 -5.75 -15.17
C GLN A 179 -5.58 -6.24 -16.13
N GLY A 180 -5.80 -5.51 -17.23
CA GLY A 180 -6.79 -5.88 -18.25
C GLY A 180 -8.20 -6.06 -17.68
N ASN A 181 -8.85 -7.16 -18.02
CA ASN A 181 -10.23 -7.45 -17.57
C ASN A 181 -10.37 -7.48 -16.04
N ASN A 182 -9.36 -7.96 -15.30
CA ASN A 182 -9.41 -7.96 -13.84
C ASN A 182 -9.39 -6.55 -13.26
N LEU A 183 -8.64 -5.63 -13.87
CA LEU A 183 -8.62 -4.23 -13.45
C LEU A 183 -9.95 -3.53 -13.77
N ASN A 184 -10.50 -3.75 -14.98
CA ASN A 184 -11.78 -3.19 -15.37
C ASN A 184 -12.90 -3.68 -14.44
N LYS A 185 -12.92 -4.99 -14.15
CA LYS A 185 -13.83 -5.61 -13.20
C LYS A 185 -13.70 -5.01 -11.80
N PHE A 186 -12.47 -4.88 -11.30
CA PHE A 186 -12.18 -4.27 -9.99
C PHE A 186 -12.72 -2.83 -9.89
N VAL A 187 -12.39 -1.97 -10.85
CA VAL A 187 -12.83 -0.57 -10.89
C VAL A 187 -14.36 -0.47 -10.96
N ALA A 188 -14.98 -1.29 -11.81
CA ALA A 188 -16.44 -1.31 -11.94
C ALA A 188 -17.10 -1.69 -10.61
N TYR A 189 -16.65 -2.75 -9.94
CA TYR A 189 -17.20 -3.11 -8.64
C TYR A 189 -16.89 -2.09 -7.55
N CYS A 190 -15.72 -1.46 -7.53
CA CYS A 190 -15.47 -0.36 -6.59
C CYS A 190 -16.48 0.78 -6.78
N LYS A 191 -16.81 1.14 -8.03
CA LYS A 191 -17.83 2.15 -8.33
C LYS A 191 -19.22 1.72 -7.88
N GLU A 192 -19.65 0.49 -8.17
CA GLU A 192 -20.97 0.01 -7.76
C GLU A 192 -21.07 -0.09 -6.24
N THR A 193 -20.05 -0.63 -5.57
CA THR A 193 -20.03 -0.71 -4.10
C THR A 193 -20.02 0.67 -3.46
N LEU A 194 -19.33 1.66 -4.05
CA LEU A 194 -19.35 3.04 -3.55
C LEU A 194 -20.76 3.65 -3.55
N LYS A 195 -21.62 3.30 -4.51
CA LYS A 195 -23.03 3.78 -4.54
C LYS A 195 -23.87 3.24 -3.37
N CYS A 196 -23.44 2.17 -2.73
CA CYS A 196 -24.08 1.62 -1.53
C CYS A 196 -23.68 2.38 -0.26
N PHE A 197 -22.70 3.28 -0.33
CA PHE A 197 -22.38 4.18 0.77
C PHE A 197 -23.27 5.41 0.69
N HIS A 198 -24.00 5.69 1.78
CA HIS A 198 -24.85 6.87 1.92
C HIS A 198 -24.04 8.07 2.45
#